data_AF-A0A9P4JXU1-F1
#
_entry.id   AF-A0A9P4JXU1-F1
#
_cell.length_a   1.000
_cell.length_b   1.000
_cell.length_c   1.000
_cell.angle_alpha   90.00
_cell.angle_beta   90.00
_cell.angle_gamma   90.00
#
_symmetry.space_group_name_H-M   'P 1'
#
loop_
_entity.id
_entity.type
_entity.pdbx_description
1 polymer ?
#
loop_
_entity_poly.entity_id
_entity_poly.type
_entity_poly.pdbx_seq_one_letter_code
_entity_poly.pdbx_strand_id
1 'polypeptide(L)'
;MQMKQGGNRIAYAPDYQAKNRLSILRTCKEVCKETLPIVYSQMFHFPGTQVISSFLLQIGECRKHLQFLRSDAYNGQSARTMFHLLQDAKNLKKISFAHASSNEQPKTAIKNIYNDAHVWMLGLNREDPYHDIKLLCFDNAAFHMCERDEEGNVVVTQWGPPEQILFLKGLKQKLDQGA
;
A
#
# COMPACT_ATOMS: atom_id res chain seq x y z
N MET A 1 19.62 -13.30 -14.91
CA MET A 1 18.41 -13.91 -15.50
C MET A 1 17.37 -12.81 -15.69
N GLN A 2 17.07 -12.44 -16.94
CA GLN A 2 15.96 -11.55 -17.27
C GLN A 2 14.75 -12.40 -17.61
N MET A 3 13.63 -12.19 -16.92
CA MET A 3 12.32 -12.66 -17.39
C MET A 3 11.49 -11.46 -17.82
N LYS A 4 11.15 -11.45 -19.11
CA LYS A 4 10.15 -10.59 -19.73
C LYS A 4 8.78 -11.19 -19.44
N GLN A 5 8.03 -10.62 -18.50
CA GLN A 5 6.57 -10.74 -18.48
C GLN A 5 5.96 -9.36 -18.22
N GLY A 6 5.12 -8.91 -19.16
CA GLY A 6 4.01 -7.97 -18.95
C GLY A 6 4.33 -6.60 -18.32
N GLY A 7 4.60 -5.60 -19.17
CA GLY A 7 4.58 -4.17 -18.82
C GLY A 7 5.83 -3.69 -18.09
N ASN A 8 6.62 -2.82 -18.73
CA ASN A 8 7.80 -2.15 -18.16
C ASN A 8 7.40 -1.11 -17.07
N ARG A 9 6.65 -1.50 -16.05
CA ARG A 9 6.36 -0.69 -14.88
C ARG A 9 7.44 -0.96 -13.85
N ILE A 10 8.58 -0.33 -14.07
CA ILE A 10 9.77 -0.43 -13.23
C ILE A 10 9.46 0.23 -11.88
N ALA A 11 9.67 -0.50 -10.79
CA ALA A 11 9.64 0.07 -9.44
C ALA A 11 10.74 1.15 -9.34
N TYR A 12 10.36 2.36 -8.93
CA TYR A 12 11.28 3.49 -8.82
C TYR A 12 11.17 4.09 -7.42
N ALA A 13 12.32 4.26 -6.77
CA ALA A 13 12.43 5.11 -5.61
C ALA A 13 13.01 6.45 -6.11
N PRO A 14 12.26 7.57 -6.00
CA PRO A 14 12.65 8.89 -6.53
C PRO A 14 14.07 9.33 -6.16
N ASP A 15 14.52 8.91 -4.97
CA ASP A 15 15.82 9.27 -4.42
C ASP A 15 16.99 8.45 -5.01
N TYR A 16 16.70 7.37 -5.74
CA TYR A 16 17.70 6.60 -6.47
C TYR A 16 17.89 7.17 -7.88
N GLN A 17 18.48 8.37 -7.92
CA GLN A 17 18.84 9.06 -9.17
C GLN A 17 19.95 8.35 -9.99
N ALA A 18 20.50 7.20 -9.55
CA ALA A 18 21.54 6.47 -10.28
C ALA A 18 21.58 4.96 -9.97
N LYS A 19 21.86 4.14 -10.99
CA LYS A 19 22.07 2.67 -10.91
C LYS A 19 23.14 2.25 -9.89
N ASN A 20 24.07 3.15 -9.55
CA ASN A 20 25.27 2.85 -8.75
C ASN A 20 25.03 2.84 -7.22
N ARG A 21 23.88 3.28 -6.72
CA ARG A 21 23.63 3.28 -5.26
C ARG A 21 23.27 1.90 -4.72
N LEU A 22 22.68 1.03 -5.54
CA LEU A 22 22.39 -0.36 -5.16
C LEU A 22 23.62 -1.28 -5.28
N SER A 23 24.64 -0.91 -6.07
CA SER A 23 25.90 -1.69 -6.13
C SER A 23 26.70 -1.64 -4.83
N ILE A 24 26.49 -0.63 -3.97
CA ILE A 24 27.11 -0.55 -2.63
C ILE A 24 26.67 -1.74 -1.75
N LEU A 25 25.48 -2.29 -1.98
CA LEU A 25 24.99 -3.49 -1.30
C LEU A 25 25.76 -4.76 -1.70
N ARG A 26 26.56 -4.73 -2.78
CA ARG A 26 27.32 -5.87 -3.29
C ARG A 26 28.81 -5.83 -2.92
N THR A 27 29.26 -4.83 -2.16
CA THR A 27 30.69 -4.62 -1.87
C THR A 27 31.24 -5.60 -0.84
N CYS A 28 30.68 -5.62 0.38
CA CYS A 28 31.00 -6.62 1.40
C CYS A 28 29.81 -6.88 2.34
N LYS A 29 29.85 -7.97 3.13
CA LYS A 29 28.73 -8.40 3.98
C LYS A 29 28.42 -7.41 5.10
N GLU A 30 29.42 -6.82 5.74
CA GLU A 30 29.22 -5.80 6.79
C GLU A 30 28.54 -4.56 6.21
N VAL A 31 29.11 -3.98 5.14
CA VAL A 31 28.55 -2.80 4.47
C VAL A 31 27.13 -3.06 3.98
N CYS A 32 26.86 -4.26 3.44
CA CYS A 32 25.51 -4.65 3.07
C CYS A 32 24.56 -4.61 4.27
N LYS A 33 24.91 -5.25 5.39
CA LYS A 33 24.08 -5.24 6.61
C LYS A 33 23.80 -3.83 7.14
N GLU A 34 24.81 -2.96 7.13
CA GLU A 34 24.68 -1.56 7.60
C GLU A 34 23.86 -0.70 6.63
N THR A 35 23.97 -0.97 5.33
CA THR A 35 23.34 -0.13 4.29
C THR A 35 21.90 -0.54 4.01
N LEU A 36 21.51 -1.79 4.26
CA LEU A 36 20.14 -2.29 4.05
C LEU A 36 19.06 -1.41 4.73
N PRO A 37 19.16 -1.06 6.03
CA PRO A 37 18.19 -0.17 6.67
C PRO A 37 18.11 1.22 6.03
N ILE A 38 19.23 1.75 5.54
CA ILE A 38 19.32 3.08 4.92
C ILE A 38 18.68 3.05 3.52
N VAL A 39 18.86 1.95 2.80
CA VAL A 39 18.30 1.79 1.46
C VAL A 39 16.79 1.64 1.52
N TYR A 40 16.30 0.80 2.44
CA TYR A 40 14.88 0.50 2.55
C TYR A 40 14.10 1.51 3.42
N SER A 41 14.79 2.53 3.98
CA SER A 41 14.14 3.69 4.61
C SER A 41 13.66 4.73 3.59
N GLN A 42 14.01 4.61 2.31
CA GLN A 42 13.52 5.50 1.27
C GLN A 42 12.05 5.21 0.92
N MET A 43 11.37 6.17 0.30
CA MET A 43 10.03 5.96 -0.23
C MET A 43 10.09 5.22 -1.56
N PHE A 44 9.48 4.03 -1.61
CA PHE A 44 9.32 3.30 -2.86
C PHE A 44 7.95 3.60 -3.48
N HIS A 45 7.97 4.03 -4.73
CA HIS A 45 6.78 4.37 -5.49
C HIS A 45 6.47 3.29 -6.52
N PHE A 46 5.21 2.86 -6.57
CA PHE A 46 4.75 1.80 -7.44
C PHE A 46 3.47 2.21 -8.17
N PRO A 47 3.25 1.73 -9.39
CA PRO A 47 2.05 2.06 -10.14
C PRO A 47 0.81 1.25 -9.73
N GLY A 48 0.95 0.24 -8.86
CA GLY A 48 -0.18 -0.59 -8.44
C GLY A 48 0.21 -1.69 -7.44
N THR A 49 -0.80 -2.21 -6.73
CA THR A 49 -0.63 -3.24 -5.68
C THR A 49 0.06 -4.52 -6.18
N GLN A 50 -0.18 -4.92 -7.43
CA GLN A 50 0.48 -6.10 -8.03
C GLN A 50 2.01 -5.93 -8.13
N VAL A 51 2.48 -4.75 -8.52
CA VAL A 51 3.92 -4.46 -8.65
C VAL A 51 4.57 -4.44 -7.27
N ILE A 52 3.87 -3.95 -6.25
CA ILE A 52 4.30 -4.02 -4.86
C ILE A 52 4.47 -5.49 -4.44
N SER A 53 3.48 -6.36 -4.71
CA SER A 53 3.59 -7.79 -4.39
C SER A 53 4.81 -8.44 -5.05
N SER A 54 5.05 -8.17 -6.34
CA SER A 54 6.23 -8.70 -7.05
C SER A 54 7.53 -8.19 -6.45
N PHE A 55 7.61 -6.91 -6.08
CA PHE A 55 8.77 -6.34 -5.42
C PHE A 55 9.02 -6.98 -4.04
N LEU A 56 7.99 -7.13 -3.22
CA LEU A 56 8.07 -7.76 -1.90
C LEU A 56 8.58 -9.21 -1.98
N LEU A 57 8.16 -9.96 -3.00
CA LEU A 57 8.67 -11.30 -3.26
C LEU A 57 10.16 -11.29 -3.66
N GLN A 58 10.60 -10.31 -4.45
CA GLN A 58 11.98 -10.22 -4.91
C GLN A 58 12.97 -9.84 -3.80
N ILE A 59 12.59 -8.95 -2.89
CA ILE A 59 13.50 -8.49 -1.83
C ILE A 59 13.57 -9.46 -0.63
N GLY A 60 12.63 -10.41 -0.54
CA GLY A 60 12.65 -11.51 0.43
C GLY A 60 12.77 -11.03 1.89
N GLU A 61 13.81 -11.46 2.59
CA GLU A 61 14.03 -11.10 3.99
C GLU A 61 14.29 -9.59 4.22
N CYS A 62 14.62 -8.85 3.16
CA CYS A 62 14.83 -7.40 3.27
C CYS A 62 13.53 -6.63 3.52
N ARG A 63 12.36 -7.28 3.38
CA ARG A 63 11.04 -6.69 3.71
C ARG A 63 11.00 -6.07 5.10
N LYS A 64 11.70 -6.66 6.07
CA LYS A 64 11.78 -6.15 7.45
C LYS A 64 12.37 -4.74 7.56
N HIS A 65 13.11 -4.27 6.56
CA HIS A 65 13.73 -2.95 6.56
C HIS A 65 12.89 -1.87 5.86
N LEU A 66 11.79 -2.25 5.20
CA LEU A 66 10.90 -1.30 4.51
C LEU A 66 10.23 -0.36 5.50
N GLN A 67 10.21 0.93 5.17
CA GLN A 67 9.55 1.96 5.97
C GLN A 67 8.41 2.66 5.25
N PHE A 68 8.56 2.99 3.97
CA PHE A 68 7.57 3.80 3.23
C PHE A 68 7.26 3.21 1.86
N LEU A 69 5.97 2.99 1.60
CA LEU A 69 5.46 2.51 0.33
C LEU A 69 4.39 3.47 -0.20
N ARG A 70 4.44 3.75 -1.50
CA ARG A 70 3.38 4.48 -2.21
C ARG A 70 2.94 3.70 -3.44
N SER A 71 1.63 3.61 -3.65
CA SER A 71 1.04 3.05 -4.85
C SER A 71 0.19 4.11 -5.56
N ASP A 72 0.29 4.22 -6.87
CA ASP A 72 -0.61 5.06 -7.66
C ASP A 72 -2.03 4.51 -7.64
N ALA A 73 -2.17 3.18 -7.68
CA ALA A 73 -3.46 2.51 -7.73
C ALA A 73 -3.59 1.42 -6.67
N TYR A 74 -4.74 1.38 -6.01
CA TYR A 74 -5.21 0.30 -5.19
C TYR A 74 -6.16 -0.59 -6.01
N ASN A 75 -5.81 -1.87 -6.08
CA ASN A 75 -6.62 -2.93 -6.68
C ASN A 75 -6.78 -4.05 -5.66
N GLY A 76 -8.03 -4.33 -5.26
CA GLY A 76 -8.38 -5.34 -4.26
C GLY A 76 -7.94 -6.75 -4.65
N GLN A 77 -7.95 -7.09 -5.94
CA GLN A 77 -7.54 -8.43 -6.42
C GLN A 77 -6.12 -8.81 -6.02
N SER A 78 -5.20 -7.83 -5.97
CA SER A 78 -3.81 -8.01 -5.56
C SER A 78 -3.49 -7.43 -4.18
N ALA A 79 -4.40 -6.66 -3.58
CA ALA A 79 -4.18 -6.01 -2.29
C ALA A 79 -4.00 -7.04 -1.16
N ARG A 80 -4.84 -8.09 -1.13
CA ARG A 80 -4.75 -9.13 -0.08
C ARG A 80 -3.38 -9.81 -0.05
N THR A 81 -2.85 -10.18 -1.22
CA THR A 81 -1.51 -10.79 -1.33
C THR A 81 -0.43 -9.81 -0.89
N MET A 82 -0.51 -8.55 -1.30
CA MET A 82 0.41 -7.51 -0.86
C MET A 82 0.41 -7.38 0.68
N PHE A 83 -0.76 -7.26 1.31
CA PHE A 83 -0.85 -7.13 2.78
C PHE A 83 -0.32 -8.37 3.51
N HIS A 84 -0.55 -9.58 2.99
CA HIS A 84 0.04 -10.79 3.56
C HIS A 84 1.58 -10.74 3.53
N LEU A 85 2.17 -10.30 2.41
CA LEU A 85 3.63 -10.16 2.30
C LEU A 85 4.19 -9.03 3.20
N LEU A 86 3.38 -8.03 3.54
CA LEU A 86 3.74 -6.93 4.44
C LEU A 86 3.73 -7.31 5.92
N GLN A 87 3.23 -8.48 6.30
CA GLN A 87 3.29 -8.96 7.69
C GLN A 87 4.74 -9.09 8.19
N ASP A 88 5.67 -9.39 7.30
CA ASP A 88 7.11 -9.45 7.62
C ASP A 88 7.75 -8.05 7.75
N ALA A 89 7.08 -7.00 7.29
CA ALA A 89 7.59 -5.63 7.25
C ALA A 89 7.31 -4.88 8.56
N LYS A 90 7.91 -5.35 9.66
CA LYS A 90 7.70 -4.81 11.02
C LYS A 90 8.07 -3.33 11.20
N ASN A 91 8.95 -2.81 10.35
CA ASN A 91 9.39 -1.41 10.40
C ASN A 91 8.58 -0.49 9.46
N LEU A 92 7.51 -1.00 8.84
CA LEU A 92 6.70 -0.21 7.93
C LEU A 92 5.98 0.89 8.71
N LYS A 93 6.20 2.14 8.30
CA LYS A 93 5.64 3.35 8.90
C LYS A 93 4.49 3.95 8.09
N LYS A 94 4.48 3.72 6.77
CA LYS A 94 3.43 4.26 5.90
C LYS A 94 3.29 3.45 4.62
N ILE A 95 2.05 3.16 4.27
CA ILE A 95 1.64 2.73 2.94
C ILE A 95 0.53 3.67 2.44
N SER A 96 0.74 4.31 1.30
CA SER A 96 -0.23 5.27 0.75
C SER A 96 -0.71 4.90 -0.65
N PHE A 97 -1.99 5.11 -0.93
CA PHE A 97 -2.61 4.87 -2.24
C PHE A 97 -3.15 6.17 -2.84
N ALA A 98 -2.70 6.52 -4.05
CA ALA A 98 -3.12 7.75 -4.72
C ALA A 98 -4.53 7.63 -5.32
N HIS A 99 -4.89 6.45 -5.82
CA HIS A 99 -6.18 6.13 -6.38
C HIS A 99 -6.67 4.79 -5.84
N ALA A 100 -7.94 4.70 -5.47
CA ALA A 100 -8.64 3.47 -5.14
C ALA A 100 -9.72 3.24 -6.18
N SER A 101 -9.60 2.13 -6.91
CA SER A 101 -10.45 1.76 -8.05
C SER A 101 -11.84 1.28 -7.61
N SER A 102 -12.41 1.90 -6.59
CA SER A 102 -13.68 1.51 -6.01
C SER A 102 -14.72 2.51 -6.48
N ASN A 103 -15.48 2.18 -7.53
CA ASN A 103 -16.73 2.86 -7.92
C ASN A 103 -17.84 2.64 -6.87
N GLU A 104 -17.47 2.64 -5.60
CA GLU A 104 -18.21 2.02 -4.51
C GLU A 104 -18.58 3.09 -3.49
N GLN A 105 -19.75 2.94 -2.89
CA GLN A 105 -20.13 3.75 -1.75
C GLN A 105 -19.17 3.49 -0.57
N PRO A 106 -18.98 4.46 0.35
CA PRO A 106 -18.06 4.33 1.47
C PRO A 106 -18.23 3.02 2.27
N LYS A 107 -19.46 2.55 2.47
CA LYS A 107 -19.76 1.29 3.17
C LYS A 107 -19.12 0.06 2.51
N THR A 108 -19.18 -0.01 1.19
CA THR A 108 -18.61 -1.13 0.42
C THR A 108 -17.10 -1.06 0.39
N ALA A 109 -16.54 0.14 0.19
CA ALA A 109 -15.09 0.36 0.25
C ALA A 109 -14.51 0.00 1.63
N ILE A 110 -15.17 0.37 2.73
CA ILE A 110 -14.78 -0.05 4.10
C ILE A 110 -14.71 -1.58 4.18
N LYS A 111 -15.76 -2.28 3.73
CA LYS A 111 -15.83 -3.74 3.78
C LYS A 111 -14.69 -4.38 2.97
N ASN A 112 -14.46 -3.91 1.75
CA ASN A 112 -13.45 -4.47 0.86
C ASN A 112 -12.04 -4.25 1.38
N ILE A 113 -11.71 -3.01 1.77
CA ILE A 113 -10.39 -2.67 2.32
C ILE A 113 -10.14 -3.42 3.63
N TYR A 114 -11.15 -3.52 4.50
CA TYR A 114 -11.04 -4.32 5.72
C TYR A 114 -10.77 -5.79 5.41
N ASN A 115 -11.53 -6.41 4.50
CA ASN A 115 -11.33 -7.81 4.12
C ASN A 115 -9.92 -8.08 3.59
N ASP A 116 -9.36 -7.13 2.82
CA ASP A 116 -8.03 -7.27 2.25
C ASP A 116 -6.91 -7.05 3.28
N ALA A 117 -7.09 -6.13 4.23
CA ALA A 117 -6.03 -5.65 5.11
C ALA A 117 -6.13 -6.11 6.57
N HIS A 118 -7.26 -6.63 7.05
CA HIS A 118 -7.51 -6.88 8.48
C HIS A 118 -6.46 -7.76 9.14
N VAL A 119 -6.03 -8.85 8.50
CA VAL A 119 -5.00 -9.76 9.08
C VAL A 119 -3.66 -9.05 9.25
N TRP A 120 -3.35 -8.11 8.35
CA TRP A 120 -2.13 -7.32 8.43
C TRP A 120 -2.27 -6.24 9.52
N MET A 121 -3.38 -5.50 9.53
CA MET A 121 -3.65 -4.47 10.54
C MET A 121 -3.67 -5.06 11.96
N LEU A 122 -4.40 -6.15 12.21
CA LEU A 122 -4.47 -6.79 13.53
C LEU A 122 -3.18 -7.53 13.93
N GLY A 123 -2.30 -7.80 12.96
CA GLY A 123 -1.06 -8.56 13.19
C GLY A 123 0.15 -7.71 13.59
N LEU A 124 0.12 -6.40 13.33
CA LEU A 124 1.26 -5.51 13.54
C LEU A 124 1.40 -5.07 15.00
N ASN A 125 0.31 -4.75 15.68
CA ASN A 125 0.37 -4.33 17.07
C ASN A 125 -0.87 -4.79 17.87
N ARG A 126 -0.69 -5.84 18.69
CA ARG A 126 -1.77 -6.35 19.56
C ARG A 126 -2.14 -5.38 20.69
N GLU A 127 -1.25 -4.43 21.01
CA GLU A 127 -1.43 -3.51 22.15
C GLU A 127 -2.00 -2.14 21.73
N ASP A 128 -1.87 -1.74 20.46
CA ASP A 128 -2.47 -0.51 19.90
C ASP A 128 -3.02 -0.74 18.48
N PRO A 129 -4.29 -1.18 18.35
CA PRO A 129 -4.92 -1.43 17.05
C PRO A 129 -5.16 -0.16 16.21
N TYR A 130 -4.96 1.04 16.79
CA TYR A 130 -5.13 2.32 16.10
C TYR A 130 -3.83 2.88 15.52
N HIS A 131 -2.69 2.32 15.89
CA HIS A 131 -1.42 2.63 15.25
C HIS A 131 -1.50 2.36 13.73
N ASP A 132 -2.16 1.27 13.37
CA ASP A 132 -2.13 0.72 12.01
C ASP A 132 -3.03 1.48 11.02
N ILE A 133 -4.07 2.17 11.52
CA ILE A 133 -4.87 3.09 10.71
C ILE A 133 -4.01 4.28 10.24
N LYS A 134 -3.00 4.68 11.02
CA LYS A 134 -2.05 5.74 10.59
C LYS A 134 -1.05 5.23 9.57
N LEU A 135 -0.82 3.91 9.51
CA LEU A 135 0.07 3.30 8.52
C LEU A 135 -0.61 3.26 7.14
N LEU A 136 -1.91 2.94 7.08
CA LEU A 136 -2.68 2.86 5.84
C LEU A 136 -3.31 4.21 5.46
N CYS A 137 -2.74 4.87 4.46
CA CYS A 137 -3.20 6.18 3.99
C CYS A 137 -3.80 6.09 2.59
N PHE A 138 -4.79 6.93 2.32
CA PHE A 138 -5.32 7.19 0.99
C PHE A 138 -5.22 8.69 0.72
N ASP A 139 -4.83 9.07 -0.50
CA ASP A 139 -4.78 10.48 -0.88
C ASP A 139 -6.19 11.06 -0.93
N ASN A 140 -6.33 12.39 -0.79
CA ASN A 140 -7.64 13.06 -0.77
C ASN A 140 -8.48 12.83 -2.05
N ALA A 141 -7.82 12.50 -3.15
CA ALA A 141 -8.44 12.17 -4.44
C ALA A 141 -8.45 10.67 -4.75
N ALA A 142 -8.24 9.82 -3.73
CA ALA A 142 -8.16 8.40 -3.97
C ALA A 142 -9.51 7.77 -4.35
N PHE A 143 -10.60 8.23 -3.74
CA PHE A 143 -11.90 7.59 -3.89
C PHE A 143 -12.85 8.37 -4.80
N HIS A 144 -13.56 7.62 -5.63
CA HIS A 144 -14.60 8.12 -6.53
C HIS A 144 -15.85 7.26 -6.38
N MET A 145 -17.03 7.82 -6.58
CA MET A 145 -18.28 7.08 -6.66
C MET A 145 -18.88 7.24 -8.06
N CYS A 146 -19.47 6.18 -8.58
CA CYS A 146 -20.21 6.25 -9.83
C CYS A 146 -21.69 6.18 -9.53
N GLU A 147 -22.41 7.24 -9.88
CA GLU A 147 -23.86 7.31 -9.76
C GLU A 147 -24.48 7.39 -11.16
N ARG A 148 -25.69 6.85 -11.32
CA ARG A 148 -26.45 7.03 -12.54
C ARG A 148 -27.35 8.24 -12.36
N ASP A 149 -27.28 9.18 -13.30
CA ASP A 149 -28.20 10.32 -13.32
C ASP A 149 -29.62 9.87 -13.72
N GLU A 150 -30.57 10.81 -13.68
CA GLU A 150 -31.97 10.59 -14.06
C GLU A 150 -32.14 10.19 -15.55
N GLU A 151 -31.13 10.43 -16.38
CA GLU A 151 -31.07 10.11 -17.80
C GLU A 151 -30.35 8.78 -18.09
N GLY A 152 -29.79 8.12 -17.06
CA GLY A 152 -29.08 6.86 -17.15
C GLY A 152 -27.58 6.96 -17.47
N ASN A 153 -27.01 8.17 -17.56
CA ASN A 153 -25.58 8.37 -17.74
C ASN A 153 -24.82 8.12 -16.43
N VAL A 154 -23.59 7.61 -16.55
CA VAL A 154 -22.71 7.38 -15.41
C VAL A 154 -21.93 8.64 -15.09
N VAL A 155 -22.21 9.23 -13.93
CA VAL A 155 -21.47 10.37 -13.38
C VAL A 155 -20.47 9.86 -12.35
N VAL A 156 -19.20 10.24 -12.53
CA VAL A 156 -18.12 9.91 -11.59
C VAL A 156 -17.88 11.12 -10.69
N THR A 157 -18.18 10.98 -9.41
CA THR A 157 -18.02 12.03 -8.41
C THR A 157 -16.90 11.65 -7.45
N GLN A 158 -15.91 12.52 -7.27
CA GLN A 158 -14.88 12.32 -6.26
C GLN A 158 -15.50 12.41 -4.85
N TRP A 159 -15.07 11.56 -3.93
CA TRP A 159 -15.49 11.65 -2.54
C TRP A 159 -15.08 12.99 -1.92
N GLY A 160 -16.01 13.60 -1.21
CA GLY A 160 -15.75 14.80 -0.42
C GLY A 160 -15.25 14.48 0.99
N PRO A 161 -15.05 15.53 1.81
CA PRO A 161 -14.73 15.38 3.23
C PRO A 161 -15.70 14.50 4.04
N PRO A 162 -17.05 14.57 3.86
CA PRO A 162 -17.94 13.77 4.69
C PRO A 162 -17.81 12.26 4.41
N GLU A 163 -17.62 11.86 3.15
CA GLU A 163 -17.40 10.46 2.77
C GLU A 163 -16.09 9.92 3.36
N GLN A 164 -15.03 10.73 3.35
CA GLN A 164 -13.74 10.37 3.93
C GLN A 164 -13.83 10.18 5.45
N ILE A 165 -14.56 11.06 6.15
CA ILE A 165 -14.79 10.92 7.59
C ILE A 165 -15.59 9.64 7.88
N LEU A 166 -16.63 9.35 7.08
CA LEU A 166 -17.42 8.12 7.20
C LEU A 166 -16.55 6.88 6.96
N PHE A 167 -15.68 6.92 5.96
CA PHE A 167 -14.75 5.85 5.65
C PHE A 167 -13.81 5.55 6.81
N LEU A 168 -13.12 6.57 7.34
CA LEU A 168 -12.17 6.41 8.46
C LEU A 168 -12.87 5.93 9.73
N LYS A 169 -14.04 6.51 10.05
CA LYS A 169 -14.84 6.10 11.21
C LYS A 169 -15.33 4.66 11.08
N GLY A 170 -15.81 4.27 9.90
CA GLY A 170 -16.30 2.93 9.64
C GLY A 170 -15.19 1.87 9.64
N LEU A 171 -14.01 2.20 9.11
CA LEU A 171 -12.84 1.33 9.17
C LEU A 171 -12.39 1.11 10.62
N LYS A 172 -12.37 2.18 11.43
CA LYS A 172 -12.07 2.10 12.87
C LYS A 172 -13.06 1.20 13.60
N GLN A 173 -14.36 1.39 13.38
CA GLN A 173 -15.41 0.55 13.98
C GLN A 173 -15.28 -0.93 13.59
N LYS A 174 -14.87 -1.22 12.34
CA LYS A 174 -14.65 -2.60 11.89
C LYS A 174 -13.44 -3.25 12.53
N LEU A 175 -12.38 -2.49 12.77
CA LEU A 175 -11.22 -2.95 13.53
C LEU A 175 -11.60 -3.23 14.98
N ASP A 176 -12.36 -2.34 15.63
CA ASP A 176 -12.84 -2.53 17.01
C ASP A 176 -13.74 -3.77 17.18
N GLN A 177 -14.52 -4.12 16.15
CA GLN A 177 -15.39 -5.31 16.17
C GLN A 177 -14.64 -6.62 15.90
N GLY A 178 -13.46 -6.54 15.28
CA GLY A 178 -12.68 -7.72 14.86
C GLY A 178 -11.41 -7.95 15.67
N ALA A 179 -11.03 -7.01 16.54
CA ALA A 179 -10.04 -7.18 17.60
C ALA A 179 -10.64 -7.96 18.78
#